data_AF-A0AAE1XEN9-F1
#
_entry.id   AF-A0AAE1XEN9-F1
#
_cell.length_a   1.000
_cell.length_b   1.000
_cell.length_c   1.000
_cell.angle_alpha   90.00
_cell.angle_beta   90.00
_cell.angle_gamma   90.00
#
_symmetry.space_group_name_H-M   'P 1'
#
loop_
_entity.id
_entity.type
_entity.pdbx_description
1 polymer ?
#
loop_
_entity_poly.entity_id
_entity_poly.type
_entity_poly.pdbx_seq_one_letter_code
_entity_poly.pdbx_strand_id
1 'polypeptide(L)'
;MESLLSDKWDVKAKHSSSEALQRWRDLCRVVKNPKRRFRFTANLSKRDEAAAMRKTYQVLAFLFIFIREVENCCPCLQAAMHFVKGMQLCDYTVPKEVQAAGFQICADELGSIVEAHDVKKLKLHDGVSGLAEKLATNASDGLSTDAEALNRRQEIYGINKFQESKARSFWVFVWEALQDMTLMILAVCALVSLVIGIATEGWPKGAHDGLGIVASILLVVFVTATSDYRQSLQFRDLDKKRRKSLFK
;
A
#
# COMPACT_ATOMS: atom_id res chain seq x y z
N MET A 1 -62.08 12.30 -25.43
CA MET A 1 -61.28 11.07 -25.67
C MET A 1 -59.95 11.39 -26.37
N GLU A 2 -59.87 12.48 -27.15
CA GLU A 2 -58.67 12.88 -27.90
C GLU A 2 -57.54 13.48 -27.04
N SER A 3 -57.85 14.18 -25.94
CA SER A 3 -56.84 14.75 -25.03
C SER A 3 -56.01 13.68 -24.31
N LEU A 4 -56.59 12.53 -23.99
CA LEU A 4 -55.88 11.40 -23.37
C LEU A 4 -54.98 10.65 -24.37
N LEU A 5 -55.20 10.86 -25.67
CA LEU A 5 -54.37 10.31 -26.73
C LEU A 5 -53.22 11.29 -27.04
N SER A 6 -53.44 12.60 -27.09
CA SER A 6 -52.37 13.58 -27.36
C SER A 6 -51.23 13.47 -26.35
N ASP A 7 -51.55 13.36 -25.06
CA ASP A 7 -50.53 13.27 -23.99
C ASP A 7 -49.70 11.99 -24.03
N LYS A 8 -50.25 10.92 -24.64
CA LYS A 8 -49.56 9.62 -24.77
C LYS A 8 -48.68 9.53 -26.02
N TRP A 9 -48.97 10.33 -27.04
CA TRP A 9 -48.22 10.35 -28.31
C TRP A 9 -47.25 11.53 -28.43
N ASP A 10 -47.29 12.49 -27.50
CA ASP A 10 -46.40 13.65 -27.50
C ASP A 10 -44.95 13.28 -27.13
N VAL A 11 -44.08 13.27 -28.14
CA VAL A 11 -42.64 13.03 -27.98
C VAL A 11 -41.89 14.17 -28.64
N LYS A 12 -41.16 14.95 -27.84
CA LYS A 12 -40.29 16.02 -28.34
C LYS A 12 -39.24 15.46 -29.32
N ALA A 13 -39.02 16.19 -30.41
CA ALA A 13 -38.09 15.81 -31.48
C ALA A 13 -36.62 15.68 -31.02
N LYS A 14 -36.22 16.36 -29.93
CA LYS A 14 -34.88 16.27 -29.32
C LYS A 14 -34.99 16.24 -27.79
N HIS A 15 -34.09 15.51 -27.14
CA HIS A 15 -33.97 15.39 -25.66
C HIS A 15 -35.25 14.96 -24.93
N SER A 16 -36.05 14.07 -25.52
CA SER A 16 -37.19 13.45 -24.83
C SER A 16 -36.72 12.57 -23.67
N SER A 17 -37.51 12.53 -22.59
CA SER A 17 -37.23 11.69 -21.42
C SER A 17 -37.27 10.21 -21.78
N SER A 18 -36.51 9.37 -21.08
CA SER A 18 -36.47 7.93 -21.30
C SER A 18 -37.87 7.31 -21.16
N GLU A 19 -38.65 7.78 -20.19
CA GLU A 19 -40.05 7.35 -19.98
C GLU A 19 -40.97 7.70 -21.16
N ALA A 20 -40.86 8.90 -21.73
CA ALA A 20 -41.69 9.30 -22.87
C ALA A 20 -41.37 8.45 -24.11
N LEU A 21 -40.08 8.17 -24.34
CA LEU A 21 -39.65 7.29 -25.44
C LEU A 21 -40.09 5.83 -25.25
N GLN A 22 -40.14 5.35 -24.00
CA GLN A 22 -40.58 3.99 -23.68
C GLN A 22 -42.09 3.83 -23.89
N ARG A 23 -42.88 4.79 -23.40
CA ARG A 23 -44.34 4.85 -23.64
C ARG A 23 -44.67 4.85 -25.12
N TRP A 24 -43.97 5.67 -25.91
CA TRP A 24 -44.16 5.73 -27.36
C TRP A 24 -43.81 4.40 -28.06
N ARG A 25 -42.76 3.70 -27.60
CA ARG A 25 -42.34 2.41 -28.15
C ARG A 25 -43.35 1.29 -27.83
N ASP A 26 -43.92 1.30 -26.63
CA ASP A 26 -44.96 0.34 -26.21
C ASP A 26 -46.26 0.52 -27.03
N LEU A 27 -46.64 1.77 -27.30
CA LEU A 27 -47.78 2.08 -28.17
C LEU A 27 -47.54 1.66 -29.62
N CYS A 28 -46.31 1.79 -30.11
CA CYS A 28 -45.93 1.35 -31.45
C CYS A 28 -45.69 -0.16 -31.58
N ARG A 29 -45.84 -0.95 -30.50
CA ARG A 29 -45.62 -2.40 -30.50
C ARG A 29 -46.65 -3.17 -31.32
N VAL A 30 -47.82 -2.58 -31.55
CA VAL A 30 -48.93 -3.13 -32.35
C VAL A 30 -48.64 -3.12 -33.87
N VAL A 31 -47.53 -2.51 -34.31
CA VAL A 31 -47.17 -2.41 -35.73
C VAL A 31 -46.64 -3.74 -36.27
N LYS A 32 -47.11 -4.13 -37.46
CA LYS A 32 -46.66 -5.32 -38.19
C LYS A 32 -45.15 -5.18 -38.51
N ASN A 33 -44.32 -5.93 -37.79
CA ASN A 33 -42.85 -5.99 -37.90
C ASN A 33 -42.05 -4.85 -37.20
N PRO A 34 -42.04 -4.83 -35.85
CA PRO A 34 -41.41 -3.77 -35.05
C PRO A 34 -39.89 -3.72 -35.19
N LYS A 35 -39.23 -4.88 -35.43
CA LYS A 35 -37.77 -4.97 -35.55
C LYS A 35 -37.20 -4.12 -36.70
N ARG A 36 -37.94 -3.97 -37.81
CA ARG A 36 -37.47 -3.13 -38.94
C ARG A 36 -37.59 -1.64 -38.63
N ARG A 37 -38.68 -1.20 -38.01
CA ARG A 37 -38.95 0.23 -37.74
C ARG A 37 -38.04 0.82 -36.68
N PHE A 38 -37.64 0.02 -35.68
CA PHE A 38 -36.80 0.47 -34.58
C PHE A 38 -35.30 0.20 -34.75
N ARG A 39 -34.88 -0.30 -35.92
CA ARG A 39 -33.48 -0.66 -36.22
C ARG A 39 -32.48 0.47 -35.95
N PHE A 40 -32.88 1.72 -36.21
CA PHE A 40 -32.03 2.90 -36.03
C PHE A 40 -32.41 3.74 -34.80
N THR A 41 -33.22 3.21 -33.88
CA THR A 41 -33.55 3.91 -32.64
C THR A 41 -32.60 3.53 -31.52
N ALA A 42 -32.21 4.50 -30.68
CA ALA A 42 -31.32 4.25 -29.56
C ALA A 42 -31.93 3.22 -28.59
N ASN A 43 -31.11 2.27 -28.13
CA ASN A 43 -31.51 1.32 -27.09
C ASN A 43 -31.60 2.07 -25.74
N LEU A 44 -32.80 2.12 -25.16
CA LEU A 44 -33.07 2.83 -23.91
C LEU A 44 -32.42 2.11 -22.73
N SER A 45 -32.58 0.79 -22.64
CA SER A 45 -31.95 -0.03 -21.59
C SER A 45 -30.44 0.16 -21.51
N LYS A 46 -29.75 0.14 -22.66
CA LYS A 46 -28.31 0.38 -22.72
C LYS A 46 -27.91 1.80 -22.29
N ARG A 47 -28.78 2.80 -22.48
CA ARG A 47 -28.53 4.18 -22.01
C ARG A 47 -28.71 4.29 -20.51
N ASP A 48 -29.74 3.65 -19.95
CA ASP A 48 -29.98 3.63 -18.51
C ASP A 48 -28.87 2.84 -17.79
N GLU A 49 -28.43 1.70 -18.35
CA GLU A 49 -27.26 0.93 -17.90
C GLU A 49 -25.97 1.75 -17.97
N ALA A 50 -25.73 2.48 -19.08
CA ALA A 50 -24.54 3.33 -19.22
C ALA A 50 -24.57 4.55 -18.28
N ALA A 51 -25.75 5.11 -17.99
CA ALA A 51 -25.92 6.20 -17.05
C ALA A 51 -25.73 5.75 -15.59
N ALA A 52 -26.23 4.56 -15.25
CA ALA A 52 -25.99 3.91 -13.95
C ALA A 52 -24.50 3.59 -13.77
N MET A 53 -23.85 3.04 -14.81
CA MET A 53 -22.42 2.79 -14.80
C MET A 53 -21.59 4.07 -14.63
N ARG A 54 -21.97 5.21 -15.24
CA ARG A 54 -21.23 6.46 -15.06
C ARG A 54 -21.21 6.94 -13.60
N LYS A 55 -22.29 6.73 -12.85
CA LYS A 55 -22.35 7.09 -11.42
C LYS A 55 -21.43 6.19 -10.59
N THR A 56 -21.41 4.88 -10.87
CA THR A 56 -20.48 3.96 -10.18
C THR A 56 -19.01 4.24 -10.55
N TYR A 57 -18.72 4.56 -11.81
CA TYR A 57 -17.38 4.96 -12.25
C TYR A 57 -16.94 6.30 -11.66
N GLN A 58 -17.84 7.26 -11.41
CA GLN A 58 -17.50 8.49 -10.70
C GLN A 58 -17.10 8.22 -9.24
N VAL A 59 -17.85 7.39 -8.53
CA VAL A 59 -17.53 7.03 -7.13
C VAL A 59 -16.20 6.24 -7.07
N LEU A 60 -15.99 5.31 -8.01
CA LEU A 60 -14.72 4.60 -8.17
C LEU A 60 -13.56 5.55 -8.52
N ALA A 61 -13.78 6.56 -9.36
CA ALA A 61 -12.76 7.54 -9.71
C ALA A 61 -12.38 8.42 -8.49
N PHE A 62 -13.35 8.81 -7.67
CA PHE A 62 -13.08 9.50 -6.40
C PHE A 62 -12.28 8.62 -5.44
N LEU A 63 -12.64 7.34 -5.33
CA LEU A 63 -11.88 6.37 -4.55
C LEU A 63 -10.45 6.22 -5.09
N PHE A 64 -10.27 6.17 -6.41
CA PHE A 64 -8.96 6.03 -7.05
C PHE A 64 -8.07 7.27 -6.87
N ILE A 65 -8.65 8.47 -6.96
CA ILE A 65 -7.95 9.74 -6.71
C ILE A 65 -7.51 9.80 -5.24
N PHE A 66 -8.38 9.39 -4.30
CA PHE A 66 -8.08 9.42 -2.88
C PHE A 66 -7.05 8.34 -2.48
N ILE A 67 -7.12 7.13 -3.04
CA ILE A 67 -6.09 6.08 -2.88
C ILE A 67 -4.73 6.59 -3.36
N ARG A 68 -4.68 7.24 -4.53
CA ARG A 68 -3.47 7.82 -5.09
C ARG A 68 -2.90 8.97 -4.25
N GLU A 69 -3.77 9.75 -3.60
CA GLU A 69 -3.36 10.81 -2.68
C GLU A 69 -2.76 10.24 -1.37
N VAL A 70 -3.35 9.17 -0.84
CA VAL A 70 -2.84 8.48 0.37
C VAL A 70 -1.52 7.76 0.09
N GLU A 71 -1.36 7.15 -1.09
CA GLU A 71 -0.11 6.52 -1.51
C GLU A 71 1.04 7.55 -1.64
N ASN A 72 0.74 8.76 -2.14
CA ASN A 72 1.69 9.88 -2.17
C ASN A 72 2.03 10.43 -0.76
N CYS A 73 1.19 10.16 0.24
CA CYS A 73 1.34 10.65 1.61
C CYS A 73 2.12 9.68 2.54
N CYS A 74 2.56 8.50 2.06
CA CYS A 74 3.50 7.64 2.79
C CYS A 74 4.95 7.83 2.30
N PRO A 75 5.69 8.81 2.85
CA PRO A 75 7.13 8.96 2.58
C PRO A 75 7.93 7.71 2.98
N CYS A 76 7.35 6.89 3.86
CA CYS A 76 7.83 5.59 4.33
C CYS A 76 8.02 4.55 3.22
N LEU A 77 7.04 4.41 2.31
CA LEU A 77 7.05 3.37 1.29
C LEU A 77 7.96 3.74 0.11
N GLN A 78 8.03 5.04 -0.20
CA GLN A 78 8.94 5.57 -1.23
C GLN A 78 10.41 5.39 -0.84
N ALA A 79 10.75 5.56 0.44
CA ALA A 79 12.11 5.32 0.94
C ALA A 79 12.51 3.84 0.85
N ALA A 80 11.60 2.91 1.15
CA ALA A 80 11.86 1.47 1.05
C ALA A 80 12.07 1.00 -0.40
N MET A 81 11.31 1.55 -1.35
CA MET A 81 11.45 1.24 -2.78
C MET A 81 12.73 1.85 -3.40
N HIS A 82 13.17 3.01 -2.90
CA HIS A 82 14.42 3.64 -3.32
C HIS A 82 15.66 2.86 -2.85
N PHE A 83 15.56 2.20 -1.69
CA PHE A 83 16.61 1.32 -1.17
C PHE A 83 16.78 0.06 -2.04
N VAL A 84 15.68 -0.57 -2.47
CA VAL A 84 15.72 -1.77 -3.35
C VAL A 84 16.28 -1.44 -4.74
N LYS A 85 16.02 -0.23 -5.26
CA LYS A 85 16.62 0.26 -6.53
C LYS A 85 18.09 0.67 -6.41
N GLY A 86 18.60 0.89 -5.19
CA GLY A 86 20.01 1.23 -4.94
C GLY A 86 20.96 0.03 -5.06
N MET A 87 20.44 -1.19 -5.21
CA MET A 87 21.25 -2.39 -5.44
C MET A 87 21.51 -2.57 -6.95
N GLN A 88 22.40 -1.77 -7.52
CA GLN A 88 23.11 -2.18 -8.73
C GLN A 88 24.64 -2.11 -8.55
N LEU A 89 25.22 -3.23 -8.97
CA LEU A 89 26.60 -3.69 -9.02
C LEU A 89 27.74 -2.65 -9.09
N CYS A 90 28.77 -2.99 -8.30
CA CYS A 90 30.18 -2.96 -8.67
C CYS A 90 30.80 -1.58 -9.01
N ASP A 91 31.13 -0.86 -7.94
CA ASP A 91 32.49 -0.34 -7.78
C ASP A 91 32.80 -0.29 -6.28
N TYR A 92 33.40 -1.37 -5.75
CA TYR A 92 33.80 -1.41 -4.34
C TYR A 92 35.01 -0.49 -4.15
N THR A 93 34.75 0.72 -3.69
CA THR A 93 35.80 1.64 -3.25
C THR A 93 35.91 1.51 -1.74
N VAL A 94 37.06 1.08 -1.23
CA VAL A 94 37.29 1.02 0.21
C VAL A 94 37.14 2.45 0.78
N PRO A 95 36.26 2.69 1.77
CA PRO A 95 36.14 3.97 2.44
C PRO A 95 37.50 4.37 3.02
N LYS A 96 37.81 5.66 2.91
CA LYS A 96 39.09 6.23 3.37
C LYS A 96 39.35 5.97 4.86
N GLU A 97 38.28 5.82 5.65
CA GLU A 97 38.31 5.50 7.08
C GLU A 97 38.84 4.08 7.36
N VAL A 98 38.44 3.10 6.54
CA VAL A 98 38.86 1.70 6.63
C VAL A 98 40.33 1.57 6.23
N GLN A 99 40.73 2.25 5.15
CA GLN A 99 42.14 2.30 4.72
C GLN A 99 43.03 3.02 5.74
N ALA A 100 42.58 4.13 6.31
CA ALA A 100 43.30 4.84 7.38
C ALA A 100 43.44 3.98 8.65
N ALA A 101 42.49 3.07 8.88
CA ALA A 101 42.53 2.09 9.96
C ALA A 101 43.49 0.90 9.73
N GLY A 102 44.07 0.79 8.53
CA GLY A 102 44.93 -0.33 8.15
C GLY A 102 44.16 -1.56 7.64
N PHE A 103 42.85 -1.45 7.45
CA PHE A 103 42.01 -2.51 6.91
C PHE A 103 41.78 -2.31 5.41
N GLN A 104 41.67 -3.41 4.67
CA GLN A 104 41.50 -3.38 3.21
C GLN A 104 40.11 -3.86 2.76
N ILE A 105 39.26 -4.27 3.71
CA ILE A 105 37.90 -4.78 3.44
C ILE A 105 36.87 -4.22 4.42
N CYS A 106 35.67 -3.90 3.92
CA CYS A 106 34.57 -3.34 4.71
C CYS A 106 33.60 -4.42 5.22
N ALA A 107 32.86 -4.08 6.27
CA ALA A 107 31.78 -4.91 6.82
C ALA A 107 30.73 -5.28 5.77
N ASP A 108 30.30 -4.32 4.94
CA ASP A 108 29.24 -4.53 3.94
C ASP A 108 29.66 -5.50 2.83
N GLU A 109 30.91 -5.42 2.37
CA GLU A 109 31.45 -6.32 1.35
C GLU A 109 31.57 -7.75 1.91
N LEU A 110 32.11 -7.90 3.12
CA LEU A 110 32.10 -9.16 3.87
C LEU A 110 30.70 -9.74 4.05
N GLY A 111 29.73 -8.90 4.41
CA GLY A 111 28.32 -9.28 4.53
C GLY A 111 27.77 -9.82 3.22
N SER A 112 28.07 -9.15 2.10
CA SER A 112 27.61 -9.60 0.77
C SER A 112 28.17 -10.97 0.37
N ILE A 113 29.42 -11.28 0.73
CA ILE A 113 30.06 -12.58 0.45
C ILE A 113 29.35 -13.69 1.23
N VAL A 114 29.05 -13.45 2.50
CA VAL A 114 28.40 -14.42 3.38
C VAL A 114 26.93 -14.60 3.01
N GLU A 115 26.20 -13.52 2.72
CA GLU A 115 24.78 -13.58 2.33
C GLU A 115 24.59 -14.32 1.00
N ALA A 116 25.38 -13.97 -0.02
CA ALA A 116 25.29 -14.59 -1.35
C ALA A 116 25.98 -15.96 -1.45
N HIS A 117 26.73 -16.40 -0.42
CA HIS A 117 27.58 -17.59 -0.48
C HIS A 117 28.50 -17.60 -1.72
N ASP A 118 28.98 -16.40 -2.12
CA ASP A 118 29.67 -16.21 -3.39
C ASP A 118 31.16 -16.58 -3.29
N VAL A 119 31.45 -17.84 -3.58
CA VAL A 119 32.82 -18.37 -3.67
C VAL A 119 33.69 -17.70 -4.73
N LYS A 120 33.11 -17.03 -5.74
CA LYS A 120 33.88 -16.31 -6.76
C LYS A 120 34.43 -15.00 -6.21
N LYS A 121 33.59 -14.24 -5.50
CA LYS A 121 34.03 -13.04 -4.75
C LYS A 121 35.06 -13.40 -3.69
N LEU A 122 34.90 -14.52 -2.97
CA LEU A 122 35.90 -14.96 -2.00
C LEU A 122 37.27 -15.24 -2.66
N LYS A 123 37.29 -15.88 -3.83
CA LYS A 123 38.53 -16.12 -4.60
C LYS A 123 39.17 -14.83 -5.10
N LEU A 124 38.37 -13.81 -5.43
CA LEU A 124 38.87 -12.48 -5.80
C LEU A 124 39.63 -11.80 -4.65
N HIS A 125 39.31 -12.14 -3.40
CA HIS A 125 40.03 -11.67 -2.21
C HIS A 125 41.17 -12.59 -1.76
N ASP A 126 41.72 -13.42 -2.67
CA ASP A 126 42.80 -14.39 -2.40
C ASP A 126 42.40 -15.46 -1.37
N GLY A 127 41.10 -15.76 -1.30
CA GLY A 127 40.55 -16.79 -0.42
C GLY A 127 40.60 -16.42 1.06
N VAL A 128 40.63 -17.44 1.92
CA VAL A 128 40.58 -17.26 3.39
C VAL A 128 41.85 -16.59 3.91
N SER A 129 43.01 -16.90 3.33
CA SER A 129 44.31 -16.35 3.74
C SER A 129 44.41 -14.85 3.43
N GLY A 130 44.04 -14.44 2.21
CA GLY A 130 44.01 -13.03 1.84
C GLY A 130 42.99 -12.23 2.63
N LEU A 131 41.86 -12.84 2.99
CA LEU A 131 40.87 -12.20 3.85
C LEU A 131 41.40 -11.97 5.28
N ALA A 132 42.15 -12.93 5.82
CA ALA A 132 42.78 -12.80 7.14
C ALA A 132 43.81 -11.65 7.16
N GLU A 133 44.62 -11.52 6.10
CA GLU A 133 45.57 -10.41 5.94
C GLU A 133 44.86 -9.05 5.80
N LYS A 134 43.81 -8.97 4.96
CA LYS A 134 43.01 -7.75 4.75
C LYS A 134 42.27 -7.30 6.00
N LEU A 135 41.99 -8.22 6.92
CA LEU A 135 41.38 -7.99 8.23
C LEU A 135 42.40 -7.78 9.36
N ALA A 136 43.70 -7.76 9.05
CA ALA A 136 44.79 -7.68 10.01
C ALA A 136 44.68 -8.73 11.13
N THR A 137 44.38 -9.97 10.76
CA THR A 137 44.25 -11.12 11.67
C THR A 137 45.14 -12.28 11.26
N ASN A 138 45.66 -13.00 12.25
CA ASN A 138 46.38 -14.25 11.99
C ASN A 138 45.42 -15.45 12.08
N ALA A 139 45.51 -16.38 11.13
CA ALA A 139 44.69 -17.59 11.15
C ALA A 139 45.02 -18.54 12.32
N SER A 140 46.26 -18.48 12.83
CA SER A 140 46.78 -19.32 13.90
C SER A 140 46.68 -18.68 15.29
N ASP A 141 47.09 -17.42 15.43
CA ASP A 141 47.08 -16.69 16.72
C ASP A 141 45.81 -15.84 16.96
N GLY A 142 44.99 -15.65 15.92
CA GLY A 142 43.77 -14.86 16.02
C GLY A 142 44.02 -13.36 16.10
N LEU A 143 43.28 -12.71 17.02
CA LEU A 143 43.27 -11.27 17.23
C LEU A 143 44.21 -10.87 18.37
N SER A 144 44.88 -9.73 18.23
CA SER A 144 45.58 -9.11 19.36
C SER A 144 44.59 -8.75 20.48
N THR A 145 44.99 -8.99 21.73
CA THR A 145 44.21 -8.64 22.93
C THR A 145 44.36 -7.17 23.35
N ASP A 146 45.06 -6.37 22.55
CA ASP A 146 45.21 -4.94 22.79
C ASP A 146 43.87 -4.19 22.68
N ALA A 147 43.59 -3.38 23.69
CA ALA A 147 42.32 -2.66 23.81
C ALA A 147 42.15 -1.57 22.75
N GLU A 148 43.25 -0.93 22.33
CA GLU A 148 43.20 0.11 21.28
C GLU A 148 42.90 -0.49 19.91
N ALA A 149 43.56 -1.59 19.56
CA ALA A 149 43.27 -2.35 18.33
C ALA A 149 41.83 -2.85 18.27
N LEU A 150 41.28 -3.33 19.39
CA LEU A 150 39.89 -3.79 19.48
C LEU A 150 38.88 -2.64 19.35
N ASN A 151 39.11 -1.50 20.02
CA ASN A 151 38.26 -0.32 19.91
C ASN A 151 38.22 0.22 18.48
N ARG A 152 39.39 0.32 17.81
CA ARG A 152 39.47 0.75 16.41
C ARG A 152 38.67 -0.17 15.48
N ARG A 153 38.71 -1.47 15.74
CA ARG A 153 37.92 -2.45 14.98
C ARG A 153 36.42 -2.28 15.22
N GLN A 154 36.02 -2.01 16.46
CA GLN A 154 34.62 -1.77 16.82
C GLN A 154 34.07 -0.47 16.23
N GLU A 155 34.89 0.56 16.08
CA GLU A 155 34.51 1.80 15.38
C GLU A 155 34.27 1.57 13.89
N ILE A 156 35.12 0.77 13.24
CA ILE A 156 35.08 0.54 11.78
C ILE A 156 34.02 -0.50 11.39
N TYR A 157 33.97 -1.64 12.07
CA TYR A 157 33.06 -2.75 11.74
C TYR A 157 31.76 -2.73 12.55
N GLY A 158 31.66 -1.83 13.52
CA GLY A 158 30.55 -1.77 14.45
C GLY A 158 30.62 -2.85 15.53
N ILE A 159 29.58 -2.85 16.36
CA ILE A 159 29.43 -3.80 17.47
C ILE A 159 28.81 -5.08 16.92
N ASN A 160 29.35 -6.25 17.28
CA ASN A 160 28.74 -7.55 16.99
C ASN A 160 27.49 -7.79 17.87
N LYS A 161 26.51 -6.93 17.70
CA LYS A 161 25.20 -7.01 18.33
C LYS A 161 24.18 -6.85 17.22
N PHE A 162 23.37 -7.87 17.02
CA PHE A 162 22.24 -7.79 16.11
C PHE A 162 21.44 -6.52 16.40
N GLN A 163 21.19 -5.72 15.37
CA GLN A 163 20.31 -4.57 15.50
C GLN A 163 18.93 -5.08 15.90
N GLU A 164 18.49 -4.76 17.11
CA GLU A 164 17.12 -5.02 17.50
C GLU A 164 16.22 -4.14 16.64
N SER A 165 15.29 -4.76 15.91
CA SER A 165 14.27 -4.00 15.19
C SER A 165 13.56 -3.09 16.20
N LYS A 166 13.57 -1.77 15.92
CA LYS A 166 12.91 -0.78 16.78
C LYS A 166 11.47 -1.21 16.99
N ALA A 167 10.98 -1.08 18.22
CA ALA A 167 9.59 -1.38 18.53
C ALA A 167 8.68 -0.50 17.65
N ARG A 168 7.86 -1.12 16.79
CA ARG A 168 6.83 -0.40 16.06
C ARG A 168 5.82 0.15 17.07
N SER A 169 5.46 1.42 16.90
CA SER A 169 4.46 2.06 17.76
C SER A 169 3.06 1.54 17.42
N PHE A 170 2.16 1.50 18.41
CA PHE A 170 0.76 1.13 18.19
C PHE A 170 0.11 1.95 17.06
N TRP A 171 0.46 3.23 16.96
CA TRP A 171 -0.01 4.14 15.91
C TRP A 171 0.34 3.70 14.48
N VAL A 172 1.45 2.99 14.30
CA VAL A 172 1.83 2.44 12.99
C VAL A 172 0.84 1.35 12.58
N PHE A 173 0.43 0.49 13.51
CA PHE A 173 -0.58 -0.55 13.25
C PHE A 173 -1.96 0.05 12.99
N VAL A 174 -2.33 1.13 13.69
CA VAL A 174 -3.58 1.87 13.41
C VAL A 174 -3.56 2.47 12.00
N TRP A 175 -2.43 3.06 11.59
CA TRP A 175 -2.26 3.62 10.26
C TRP A 175 -2.29 2.55 9.17
N GLU A 176 -1.59 1.43 9.36
CA GLU A 176 -1.62 0.27 8.47
C GLU A 176 -3.04 -0.29 8.35
N ALA A 177 -3.78 -0.41 9.46
CA ALA A 177 -5.15 -0.90 9.46
C ALA A 177 -6.12 0.04 8.73
N LEU A 178 -5.95 1.36 8.83
CA LEU A 178 -6.80 2.34 8.14
C LEU A 178 -6.68 2.31 6.60
N GLN A 179 -5.58 1.78 6.06
CA GLN A 179 -5.34 1.69 4.62
C GLN A 179 -5.99 0.45 3.96
N ASP A 180 -6.74 -0.36 4.72
CA ASP A 180 -7.50 -1.46 4.14
C ASP A 180 -8.53 -0.94 3.12
N MET A 181 -8.49 -1.50 1.92
CA MET A 181 -9.41 -1.17 0.81
C MET A 181 -10.88 -1.21 1.24
N THR A 182 -11.22 -2.11 2.16
CA THR A 182 -12.59 -2.24 2.69
C THR A 182 -12.99 -1.03 3.55
N LEU A 183 -12.11 -0.57 4.44
CA LEU A 183 -12.35 0.60 5.29
C LEU A 183 -12.33 1.90 4.48
N MET A 184 -11.51 1.97 3.43
CA MET A 184 -11.47 3.10 2.50
C MET A 184 -12.81 3.29 1.77
N ILE A 185 -13.44 2.20 1.31
CA ILE A 185 -14.77 2.26 0.69
C ILE A 185 -15.82 2.74 1.71
N LEU A 186 -15.77 2.23 2.95
CA LEU A 186 -16.69 2.65 4.02
C LEU A 186 -16.51 4.13 4.38
N ALA A 187 -15.28 4.65 4.37
CA ALA A 187 -15.00 6.05 4.60
C ALA A 187 -15.60 6.97 3.53
N VAL A 188 -15.51 6.57 2.25
CA VAL A 188 -16.17 7.31 1.15
C VAL A 188 -17.69 7.28 1.31
N CYS A 189 -18.27 6.12 1.66
CA CYS A 189 -19.70 6.00 1.95
C CYS A 189 -20.13 6.90 3.12
N ALA A 190 -19.33 6.97 4.18
CA ALA A 190 -19.58 7.84 5.32
C ALA A 190 -19.59 9.32 4.92
N LEU A 191 -18.62 9.74 4.10
CA LEU A 191 -18.54 11.11 3.61
C LEU A 191 -19.74 11.48 2.71
N VAL A 192 -20.10 10.62 1.77
CA VAL A 192 -21.27 10.83 0.91
C VAL A 192 -22.55 10.90 1.75
N SER A 193 -22.72 10.00 2.72
CA SER A 193 -23.90 9.98 3.60
C SER A 193 -23.96 11.23 4.47
N LEU A 194 -22.82 11.71 4.97
CA LEU A 194 -22.72 12.93 5.75
C LEU A 194 -23.08 14.17 4.92
N VAL A 195 -22.58 14.28 3.68
CA VAL A 195 -22.89 15.41 2.79
C VAL A 195 -24.37 15.42 2.43
N ILE A 196 -24.93 14.27 2.07
CA ILE A 196 -26.36 14.15 1.74
C ILE A 196 -27.21 14.50 2.97
N GLY A 197 -26.92 13.92 4.13
CA GLY A 197 -27.68 14.14 5.35
C GLY A 197 -27.65 15.59 5.82
N ILE A 198 -26.49 16.26 5.76
CA ILE A 198 -26.39 17.70 6.07
C ILE A 198 -27.18 18.52 5.03
N ALA A 199 -27.14 18.16 3.74
CA ALA A 199 -27.84 18.88 2.70
C ALA A 199 -29.38 18.72 2.76
N THR A 200 -29.89 17.57 3.19
CA THR A 200 -31.34 17.30 3.24
C THR A 200 -31.98 17.73 4.55
N GLU A 201 -31.32 17.51 5.69
CA GLU A 201 -31.93 17.64 7.02
C GLU A 201 -31.26 18.72 7.88
N GLY A 202 -30.16 19.29 7.40
CA GLY A 202 -29.41 20.33 8.11
C GLY A 202 -28.59 19.80 9.30
N TRP A 203 -27.69 20.65 9.81
CA TRP A 203 -26.89 20.36 10.99
C TRP A 203 -27.70 20.61 12.28
N PRO A 204 -27.71 19.73 13.29
CA PRO A 204 -26.93 18.49 13.45
C PRO A 204 -27.72 17.18 13.16
N LYS A 205 -29.04 17.24 12.93
CA LYS A 205 -29.89 16.04 12.83
C LYS A 205 -29.52 15.14 11.64
N GLY A 206 -29.19 15.73 10.48
CA GLY A 206 -28.79 14.99 9.30
C GLY A 206 -27.37 14.41 9.35
N ALA A 207 -26.58 14.73 10.39
CA ALA A 207 -25.21 14.25 10.51
C ALA A 207 -25.09 12.90 11.25
N HIS A 208 -26.15 12.45 11.92
CA HIS A 208 -26.11 11.27 12.78
C HIS A 208 -25.83 9.97 12.02
N ASP A 209 -26.40 9.81 10.81
CA ASP A 209 -26.17 8.62 9.99
C ASP A 209 -24.72 8.51 9.53
N GLY A 210 -24.13 9.62 9.07
CA GLY A 210 -22.70 9.67 8.71
C GLY A 210 -21.78 9.45 9.92
N LEU A 211 -22.12 10.04 11.06
CA LEU A 211 -21.35 9.90 12.30
C LEU A 211 -21.35 8.45 12.83
N GLY A 212 -22.47 7.73 12.72
CA GLY A 212 -22.57 6.33 13.11
C GLY A 212 -21.65 5.41 12.29
N ILE A 213 -21.54 5.68 10.99
CA ILE A 213 -20.63 4.94 10.10
C ILE A 213 -19.17 5.23 10.47
N VAL A 214 -18.82 6.49 10.74
CA VAL A 214 -17.47 6.87 11.21
C VAL A 214 -17.12 6.18 12.54
N ALA A 215 -18.05 6.17 13.49
CA ALA A 215 -17.86 5.48 14.78
C ALA A 215 -17.63 3.97 14.59
N SER A 216 -18.35 3.35 13.65
CA SER A 216 -18.18 1.93 13.32
C SER A 216 -16.80 1.63 12.73
N ILE A 217 -16.31 2.47 11.81
CA ILE A 217 -14.95 2.37 11.22
C ILE A 217 -13.89 2.46 12.32
N LEU A 218 -14.02 3.43 13.24
CA LEU A 218 -13.08 3.61 14.34
C LEU A 218 -13.01 2.39 15.26
N LEU A 219 -14.16 1.77 15.57
CA LEU A 219 -14.21 0.56 16.39
C LEU A 219 -13.48 -0.59 15.71
N VAL A 220 -13.78 -0.83 14.42
CA VAL A 220 -13.15 -1.90 13.65
C VAL A 220 -11.63 -1.70 13.57
N VAL A 221 -11.17 -0.50 13.25
CA VAL A 221 -9.73 -0.17 13.22
C VAL A 221 -9.07 -0.43 14.56
N PHE A 222 -9.72 -0.03 15.66
CA PHE A 222 -9.16 -0.25 16.99
C PHE A 222 -9.03 -1.74 17.33
N VAL A 223 -10.05 -2.55 16.98
CA VAL A 223 -10.02 -4.00 17.17
C VAL A 223 -8.93 -4.64 16.32
N THR A 224 -8.81 -4.27 15.04
CA THR A 224 -7.79 -4.77 14.12
C THR A 224 -6.38 -4.40 14.59
N ALA A 225 -6.14 -3.12 14.88
CA ALA A 225 -4.84 -2.64 15.35
C ALA A 225 -4.44 -3.27 16.69
N THR A 226 -5.40 -3.49 17.60
CA THR A 226 -5.14 -4.18 18.87
C THR A 226 -4.77 -5.64 18.65
N SER A 227 -5.45 -6.33 17.74
CA SER A 227 -5.15 -7.71 17.35
C SER A 227 -3.73 -7.82 16.79
N ASP A 228 -3.42 -7.01 15.77
CA ASP A 228 -2.13 -7.02 15.07
C ASP A 228 -0.98 -6.62 16.01
N TYR A 229 -1.23 -5.63 16.88
CA TYR A 229 -0.26 -5.23 17.89
C TYR A 229 0.04 -6.38 18.85
N ARG A 230 -0.97 -7.09 19.36
CA ARG A 230 -0.78 -8.27 20.23
C ARG A 230 -0.01 -9.37 19.52
N GLN A 231 -0.31 -9.63 18.24
CA GLN A 231 0.40 -10.62 17.45
C GLN A 231 1.89 -10.24 17.26
N SER A 232 2.17 -8.97 17.00
CA SER A 232 3.55 -8.46 16.86
C SER A 232 4.37 -8.61 18.15
N LEU A 233 3.74 -8.44 19.32
CA LEU A 233 4.38 -8.65 20.61
C LEU A 233 4.77 -10.12 20.82
N GLN A 234 3.88 -11.05 20.45
CA GLN A 234 4.14 -12.49 20.57
C GLN A 234 5.34 -12.92 19.70
N PHE A 235 5.39 -12.47 18.43
CA PHE A 235 6.53 -12.75 17.56
C PHE A 235 7.83 -12.22 18.15
N ARG A 236 7.80 -11.00 18.70
CA ARG A 236 8.99 -10.41 19.33
C ARG A 236 9.47 -11.20 20.55
N ASP A 237 8.55 -11.73 21.35
CA ASP A 237 8.91 -12.55 22.51
C ASP A 237 9.45 -13.93 22.08
N LEU A 238 8.93 -14.51 21.00
CA LEU A 238 9.49 -15.71 20.38
C LEU A 238 10.90 -15.46 19.84
N ASP A 239 11.14 -14.33 19.17
CA ASP A 239 12.47 -13.96 18.67
C ASP A 239 13.46 -13.74 19.81
N LYS A 240 13.05 -13.08 20.90
CA LYS A 240 13.89 -12.94 22.10
C LYS A 240 14.27 -14.31 22.68
N LYS A 241 13.32 -15.25 22.76
CA LYS A 241 13.58 -16.62 23.25
C LYS A 241 14.50 -17.40 22.32
N ARG A 242 14.23 -17.36 21.00
CA ARG A 242 15.08 -17.99 19.97
C ARG A 242 16.50 -17.44 20.00
N ARG A 243 16.67 -16.12 20.18
CA ARG A 243 17.99 -15.50 20.36
C ARG A 243 18.67 -16.05 21.61
N LYS A 244 17.98 -16.06 22.76
CA LYS A 244 18.56 -16.58 24.01
C LYS A 244 19.03 -18.04 23.90
N SER A 245 18.34 -18.89 23.14
CA SER A 245 18.78 -20.28 22.92
C SER A 245 19.97 -20.42 21.97
N LEU A 246 20.18 -19.48 21.03
CA LEU A 246 21.34 -19.51 20.14
C LEU A 246 22.66 -19.11 20.84
N PHE A 247 22.58 -18.41 21.98
CA PHE A 247 23.74 -17.93 22.73
C PHE A 247 24.04 -18.75 23.99
N LYS A 248 23.39 -19.89 24.19
CA LYS A 248 23.63 -20.81 25.30
C LYS A 248 24.24 -22.11 24.78
#